data_AF-A0A6P3H3L5-F1
#
_entry.id   AF-A0A6P3H3L5-F1
#
_cell.length_a   1.000
_cell.length_b   1.000
_cell.length_c   1.000
_cell.angle_alpha   90.00
_cell.angle_beta   90.00
_cell.angle_gamma   90.00
#
_symmetry.space_group_name_H-M   'P 1'
#
loop_
_entity.id
_entity.type
_entity.pdbx_description
1 polymer ?
#
loop_
_entity_poly.entity_id
_entity_poly.type
_entity_poly.pdbx_seq_one_letter_code
_entity_poly.pdbx_strand_id
1 'polypeptide(L)'
;RSPVFSQLASSLQGLWTIRAYRAEQKFQEVFDAHQDLHSEAWFLLLTTSRWLAVYLDVICAIFVTVVAFGSLNLVQSLDLGQVGLVLSLTLTLMGMFQWCVRQSAEVENMMISVERVIEYTDLEKEAPWELEYRPPPSWPNEGLISFINVNFRHKSDGPLVLKNVYAYIHPGRK
;
A
#
# COMPACT_ATOMS: atom_id res chain seq x y z
N ARG A 1 6.00 -5.17 -2.88
CA ARG A 1 6.90 -4.22 -3.58
C ARG A 1 6.34 -3.95 -4.98
N SER A 2 6.40 -2.72 -5.49
CA SER A 2 5.96 -2.44 -6.87
C SER A 2 6.87 -3.16 -7.87
N PRO A 3 6.32 -3.82 -8.91
CA PRO A 3 7.10 -4.46 -9.98
C PRO A 3 8.04 -3.49 -10.68
N VAL A 4 7.60 -2.24 -10.91
CA VAL A 4 8.39 -1.19 -11.57
C VAL A 4 9.67 -0.89 -10.79
N PHE A 5 9.56 -0.64 -9.47
CA PHE A 5 10.73 -0.36 -8.63
C PHE A 5 11.65 -1.58 -8.48
N SER A 6 11.08 -2.78 -8.46
CA SER A 6 11.87 -4.02 -8.36
C SER A 6 12.69 -4.25 -9.63
N GLN A 7 12.08 -4.02 -10.80
CA GLN A 7 12.74 -4.13 -12.10
C GLN A 7 13.83 -3.06 -12.31
N LEU A 8 13.58 -1.84 -11.82
CA LEU A 8 14.58 -0.77 -11.87
C LEU A 8 15.78 -1.09 -10.96
N ALA A 9 15.52 -1.57 -9.75
CA ALA A 9 16.58 -1.95 -8.82
C ALA A 9 17.44 -3.12 -9.35
N SER A 10 16.81 -4.15 -9.93
CA SER A 10 17.52 -5.28 -10.54
C SER A 10 18.35 -4.85 -11.76
N SER A 11 17.81 -3.96 -12.60
CA SER A 11 18.50 -3.44 -13.78
C SER A 11 19.73 -2.61 -13.39
N LEU A 12 19.62 -1.79 -12.33
CA LEU A 12 20.75 -1.01 -11.81
C LEU A 12 21.86 -1.91 -11.25
N GLN A 13 21.49 -2.94 -10.48
CA GLN A 13 22.46 -3.92 -9.95
C GLN A 13 23.13 -4.73 -11.09
N GLY A 14 22.38 -5.07 -12.14
CA GLY A 14 22.84 -5.87 -13.28
C GLY A 14 23.38 -5.09 -14.48
N LEU A 15 23.55 -3.77 -14.38
CA LEU A 15 23.74 -2.87 -15.53
C LEU A 15 24.91 -3.28 -16.45
N TRP A 16 26.05 -3.66 -15.86
CA TRP A 16 27.22 -4.12 -16.62
C TRP A 16 26.93 -5.37 -17.44
N THR A 17 26.17 -6.30 -16.88
CA THR A 17 25.79 -7.54 -17.56
C THR A 17 24.84 -7.23 -18.71
N ILE A 18 23.84 -6.38 -18.50
CA ILE A 18 22.89 -5.97 -19.54
C ILE A 18 23.63 -5.36 -20.74
N ARG A 19 24.58 -4.46 -20.48
CA ARG A 19 25.40 -3.83 -21.53
C ARG A 19 26.35 -4.79 -22.22
N ALA A 20 26.98 -5.71 -21.48
CA ALA A 20 27.86 -6.72 -22.04
C ALA A 20 27.14 -7.63 -23.05
N TYR A 21 25.88 -7.97 -22.78
CA TYR A 21 25.03 -8.77 -23.67
C TYR A 21 24.24 -7.96 -24.69
N ARG A 22 24.38 -6.62 -24.71
CA ARG A 22 23.61 -5.70 -25.57
C ARG A 22 22.09 -5.93 -25.48
N ALA A 23 21.60 -6.18 -24.26
CA ALA A 23 20.21 -6.53 -23.99
C ALA A 23 19.38 -5.32 -23.50
N GLU A 24 19.87 -4.09 -23.68
CA GLU A 24 19.24 -2.87 -23.16
C GLU A 24 17.80 -2.71 -23.66
N GLN A 25 17.58 -2.91 -24.96
CA GLN A 25 16.25 -2.76 -25.56
C GLN A 25 15.24 -3.75 -24.95
N LYS A 26 15.64 -5.00 -24.73
CA LYS A 26 14.78 -6.00 -24.10
C LYS A 26 14.39 -5.61 -22.67
N PHE A 27 15.33 -5.04 -21.91
CA PHE A 27 15.05 -4.56 -20.56
C PHE A 27 14.18 -3.29 -20.55
N GLN A 28 14.32 -2.43 -21.57
CA GLN A 28 13.45 -1.27 -21.79
C GLN A 28 12.02 -1.72 -22.08
N GLU A 29 11.81 -2.64 -23.03
CA GLU A 29 10.49 -3.17 -23.36
C GLU A 29 9.77 -3.78 -22.14
N VAL A 30 10.50 -4.49 -21.28
CA VAL A 30 9.95 -5.05 -20.03
C VAL A 30 9.59 -3.94 -19.04
N PHE A 31 10.41 -2.89 -18.94
CA PHE A 31 10.13 -1.74 -18.08
C PHE A 31 8.90 -0.97 -18.57
N ASP A 32 8.81 -0.72 -19.87
CA ASP A 32 7.70 -0.03 -20.52
C ASP A 32 6.40 -0.81 -20.31
N ALA A 33 6.41 -2.15 -20.48
CA ALA A 33 5.24 -2.99 -20.21
C ALA A 33 4.75 -2.89 -18.75
N HIS A 34 5.67 -2.83 -17.77
CA HIS A 34 5.30 -2.63 -16.37
C HIS A 34 4.75 -1.24 -16.10
N GLN A 35 5.28 -0.21 -16.78
CA GLN A 35 4.82 1.16 -16.68
C GLN A 35 3.45 1.36 -17.33
N ASP A 36 3.20 0.72 -18.47
CA ASP A 36 1.91 0.75 -19.16
C ASP A 36 0.82 0.14 -18.28
N LEU A 37 1.08 -1.03 -17.68
CA LEU A 37 0.14 -1.66 -16.75
C LEU A 37 -0.18 -0.76 -15.54
N HIS A 38 0.84 -0.10 -14.98
CA HIS A 38 0.63 0.85 -13.89
C HIS A 38 -0.20 2.06 -14.35
N SER A 39 0.10 2.60 -15.53
CA SER A 39 -0.57 3.77 -16.10
C SER A 39 -2.02 3.47 -16.47
N GLU A 40 -2.31 2.27 -16.98
CA GLU A 40 -3.66 1.77 -17.25
C GLU A 40 -4.49 1.72 -15.96
N ALA A 41 -3.96 1.08 -14.91
CA ALA A 41 -4.63 1.01 -13.62
C ALA A 41 -4.88 2.40 -13.02
N TRP A 42 -3.89 3.30 -13.13
CA TRP A 42 -4.03 4.68 -12.69
C TRP A 42 -5.08 5.45 -13.49
N PHE A 43 -5.11 5.26 -14.81
CA PHE A 43 -6.12 5.86 -15.68
C PHE A 43 -7.53 5.39 -15.30
N LEU A 44 -7.72 4.08 -15.07
CA LEU A 44 -9.00 3.53 -14.61
C LEU A 44 -9.46 4.14 -13.29
N LEU A 45 -8.54 4.36 -12.33
CA LEU A 45 -8.84 5.04 -11.08
C LEU A 45 -9.34 6.47 -11.33
N LEU A 46 -8.63 7.24 -12.18
CA LEU A 46 -9.02 8.60 -12.54
C LEU A 46 -10.39 8.64 -13.24
N THR A 47 -10.62 7.77 -14.22
CA THR A 47 -11.89 7.69 -14.95
C THR A 47 -13.03 7.32 -14.02
N THR A 48 -12.84 6.36 -13.11
CA THR A 48 -13.86 5.97 -12.13
C THR A 48 -14.16 7.10 -11.15
N SER A 49 -13.15 7.84 -10.69
CA SER A 49 -13.32 9.03 -9.84
C SER A 49 -14.13 10.12 -10.55
N ARG A 50 -13.83 10.38 -11.83
CA ARG A 50 -14.62 11.33 -12.66
C ARG A 50 -16.05 10.84 -12.88
N TRP A 51 -16.23 9.54 -13.10
CA TRP A 51 -17.56 8.95 -13.30
C TRP A 51 -18.42 9.08 -12.04
N LEU A 52 -17.85 8.81 -10.87
CA LEU A 52 -18.51 9.04 -9.58
C LEU A 52 -18.91 10.51 -9.40
N ALA A 53 -18.05 11.45 -9.80
CA ALA A 53 -18.36 12.88 -9.76
C ALA A 53 -19.59 13.22 -10.61
N VAL A 54 -19.67 12.72 -11.84
CA VAL A 54 -20.82 12.96 -12.74
C VAL A 54 -22.11 12.40 -12.13
N TYR A 55 -22.07 11.21 -11.53
CA TYR A 55 -23.24 10.64 -10.84
C TYR A 55 -23.70 11.50 -9.66
N LEU A 56 -22.76 12.01 -8.85
CA LEU A 56 -23.07 12.92 -7.76
C LEU A 56 -23.65 14.24 -8.27
N ASP A 57 -23.17 14.77 -9.39
CA ASP A 57 -23.72 15.97 -10.03
C ASP A 57 -25.18 15.76 -10.45
N VAL A 58 -25.50 14.61 -11.04
CA VAL A 58 -26.88 14.26 -11.43
C VAL A 58 -27.80 14.18 -10.22
N ILE A 59 -27.37 13.53 -9.13
CA ILE A 59 -28.15 13.43 -7.88
C ILE A 59 -28.38 14.83 -7.28
N CYS A 60 -27.35 15.66 -7.22
CA CYS A 60 -27.46 17.04 -6.75
C CYS A 60 -28.40 17.88 -7.63
N ALA A 61 -28.36 17.72 -8.95
CA ALA A 61 -29.24 18.43 -9.87
C ALA A 61 -30.71 18.03 -9.67
N ILE A 62 -31.00 16.74 -9.49
CA ILE A 62 -32.35 16.24 -9.16
C ILE A 62 -32.82 16.85 -7.83
N PHE A 63 -31.97 16.84 -6.80
CA PHE A 63 -32.31 17.40 -5.49
C PHE A 63 -32.62 18.91 -5.55
N VAL A 64 -31.76 19.70 -6.21
CA VAL A 64 -31.98 21.15 -6.39
C VAL A 64 -33.27 21.41 -7.16
N THR A 65 -33.58 20.59 -8.17
CA THR A 65 -34.82 20.69 -8.93
C THR A 65 -36.03 20.46 -8.03
N VAL A 66 -36.01 19.40 -7.20
CA VAL A 66 -37.09 19.11 -6.24
C VAL A 66 -37.27 20.24 -5.23
N VAL A 67 -36.17 20.79 -4.67
CA VAL A 67 -36.23 21.91 -3.73
C VAL A 67 -36.78 23.17 -4.39
N ALA A 68 -36.37 23.46 -5.62
CA ALA A 68 -36.88 24.60 -6.38
C ALA A 68 -38.39 24.47 -6.66
N PHE A 69 -38.85 23.34 -7.18
CA PHE A 69 -40.28 23.11 -7.40
C PHE A 69 -41.08 23.11 -6.08
N GLY A 70 -40.54 22.54 -5.01
CA GLY A 70 -41.15 22.58 -3.68
C GLY A 70 -41.32 24.01 -3.17
N SER A 71 -40.29 24.85 -3.31
CA SER A 71 -40.35 26.24 -2.90
C SER A 71 -41.40 27.05 -3.66
N LEU A 72 -41.58 26.80 -4.97
CA LEU A 72 -42.61 27.44 -5.80
C LEU A 72 -44.03 27.09 -5.34
N ASN A 73 -44.28 25.86 -4.91
CA ASN A 73 -45.58 25.45 -4.39
C ASN A 73 -45.90 26.08 -3.03
N LEU A 74 -44.89 26.36 -2.21
CA LEU A 74 -45.04 26.96 -0.89
C LEU A 74 -44.98 28.49 -0.88
N VAL A 75 -44.80 29.16 -2.04
CA VAL A 75 -44.75 30.63 -2.16
C VAL A 75 -45.98 31.33 -1.56
N GLN A 76 -47.14 30.67 -1.52
CA GLN A 76 -48.35 31.25 -0.90
C GLN A 76 -48.26 31.31 0.64
N SER A 77 -47.36 30.55 1.24
CA SER A 77 -47.18 30.39 2.69
C SER A 77 -45.83 30.87 3.22
N LEU A 78 -44.85 31.08 2.34
CA LEU A 78 -43.49 31.50 2.66
C LEU A 78 -43.18 32.89 2.09
N ASP A 79 -42.41 33.69 2.82
CA ASP A 79 -41.92 34.98 2.33
C ASP A 79 -40.86 34.78 1.22
N LEU A 80 -40.82 35.71 0.26
CA LEU A 80 -39.92 35.65 -0.89
C LEU A 80 -38.44 35.62 -0.46
N GLY A 81 -38.10 36.30 0.63
CA GLY A 81 -36.75 36.27 1.21
C GLY A 81 -36.34 34.90 1.74
N GLN A 82 -37.29 34.15 2.31
CA GLN A 82 -37.03 32.80 2.83
C GLN A 82 -36.80 31.80 1.70
N VAL A 83 -37.53 31.92 0.59
CA VAL A 83 -37.34 31.06 -0.60
C VAL A 83 -35.94 31.25 -1.18
N GLY A 84 -35.49 32.50 -1.33
CA GLY A 84 -34.13 32.80 -1.80
C GLY A 84 -33.04 32.25 -0.87
N LEU A 85 -33.24 32.35 0.45
CA LEU A 85 -32.33 31.81 1.45
C LEU A 85 -32.23 30.28 1.33
N VAL A 86 -33.36 29.57 1.24
CA VAL A 86 -33.40 28.10 1.12
C VAL A 86 -32.67 27.63 -0.15
N LEU A 87 -32.89 28.29 -1.28
CA LEU A 87 -32.20 27.95 -2.53
C LEU A 87 -30.69 28.18 -2.46
N SER A 88 -30.26 29.33 -1.92
CA SER A 88 -28.83 29.66 -1.76
C SER A 88 -28.11 28.68 -0.83
N LEU A 89 -28.73 28.36 0.32
CA LEU A 89 -28.20 27.38 1.26
C LEU A 89 -28.15 25.97 0.65
N THR A 90 -29.18 25.60 -0.11
CA THR A 90 -29.23 24.30 -0.80
C THR A 90 -28.08 24.16 -1.80
N LEU A 91 -27.84 25.16 -2.65
CA LEU A 91 -26.74 25.14 -3.61
C LEU A 91 -25.37 25.04 -2.91
N THR A 92 -25.18 25.79 -1.82
CA THR A 92 -23.95 25.75 -1.03
C THR A 92 -23.73 24.37 -0.40
N LEU A 93 -24.78 23.80 0.18
CA LEU A 93 -24.75 22.47 0.80
C LEU A 93 -24.44 21.38 -0.23
N MET A 94 -25.00 21.46 -1.43
CA MET A 94 -24.71 20.49 -2.50
C MET A 94 -23.23 20.50 -2.90
N GLY A 95 -22.62 21.69 -3.05
CA GLY A 95 -21.18 21.78 -3.34
C GLY A 95 -20.32 21.15 -2.25
N MET A 96 -20.65 21.40 -0.98
CA MET A 96 -19.95 20.79 0.16
C MET A 96 -20.13 19.27 0.22
N PHE A 97 -21.34 18.77 -0.05
CA PHE A 97 -21.64 17.34 -0.03
C PHE A 97 -20.80 16.57 -1.06
N GLN A 98 -20.70 17.07 -2.30
CA GLN A 98 -19.89 16.44 -3.33
C GLN A 98 -18.41 16.41 -2.99
N TRP A 99 -17.89 17.50 -2.40
CA TRP A 99 -16.52 17.54 -1.91
C TRP A 99 -16.30 16.54 -0.78
N CYS A 100 -17.23 16.44 0.17
CA CYS A 100 -17.16 15.50 1.29
C CYS A 100 -17.10 14.03 0.81
N VAL A 101 -17.97 13.63 -0.13
CA VAL A 101 -17.96 12.27 -0.68
C VAL A 101 -16.62 11.96 -1.37
N ARG A 102 -16.08 12.91 -2.15
CA ARG A 102 -14.76 12.75 -2.78
C ARG A 102 -13.64 12.59 -1.75
N GLN A 103 -13.63 13.43 -0.70
CA GLN A 103 -12.63 13.30 0.36
C GLN A 103 -12.74 11.97 1.11
N SER A 104 -13.95 11.47 1.35
CA SER A 104 -14.15 10.17 1.99
C SER A 104 -13.51 9.04 1.17
N ALA A 105 -13.72 9.04 -0.15
CA ALA A 105 -13.13 8.04 -1.04
C ALA A 105 -11.58 8.15 -1.11
N GLU A 106 -11.02 9.36 -1.06
CA GLU A 106 -9.56 9.55 -1.01
C GLU A 106 -8.97 9.01 0.29
N VAL A 107 -9.61 9.27 1.43
CA VAL A 107 -9.17 8.75 2.73
C VAL A 107 -9.18 7.22 2.73
N GLU A 108 -10.23 6.60 2.22
CA GLU A 108 -10.31 5.14 2.11
C GLU A 108 -9.18 4.55 1.26
N ASN A 109 -8.85 5.18 0.13
CA ASN A 109 -7.69 4.78 -0.68
C ASN A 109 -6.36 4.92 0.08
N MET A 110 -6.19 5.98 0.87
CA MET A 110 -4.99 6.17 1.68
C MET A 110 -4.89 5.15 2.83
N MET A 111 -6.03 4.74 3.40
CA MET A 111 -6.09 3.77 4.50
C MET A 111 -5.53 2.38 4.13
N ILE A 112 -5.55 2.00 2.85
CA ILE A 112 -4.90 0.77 2.36
C ILE A 112 -3.40 0.75 2.71
N SER A 113 -2.74 1.91 2.72
CA SER A 113 -1.32 1.98 3.11
C SER A 113 -1.13 1.75 4.60
N VAL A 114 -2.06 2.22 5.44
CA VAL A 114 -2.04 2.00 6.89
C VAL A 114 -2.30 0.53 7.21
N GLU A 115 -3.28 -0.09 6.54
CA GLU A 115 -3.58 -1.51 6.67
C GLU A 115 -2.34 -2.38 6.44
N ARG A 116 -1.59 -2.10 5.37
CA ARG A 116 -0.31 -2.81 5.10
C ARG A 116 0.73 -2.63 6.19
N VAL A 117 0.81 -1.45 6.82
CA VAL A 117 1.75 -1.22 7.93
C VAL A 117 1.36 -2.06 9.13
N ILE A 118 0.07 -2.12 9.45
CA ILE A 118 -0.45 -2.93 10.55
C ILE A 118 -0.20 -4.42 10.27
N GLU A 119 -0.41 -4.88 9.05
CA GLU A 119 -0.10 -6.26 8.65
C GLU A 119 1.36 -6.64 8.96
N TYR A 120 2.31 -5.72 8.71
CA TYR A 120 3.72 -5.96 9.08
C TYR A 120 3.97 -6.01 10.60
N THR A 121 3.14 -5.36 11.42
CA THR A 121 3.30 -5.39 12.88
C THR A 121 2.84 -6.70 13.51
N ASP A 122 1.93 -7.42 12.83
CA ASP A 122 1.33 -8.68 13.29
C ASP A 122 2.07 -9.93 12.78
N LEU A 123 3.14 -9.76 11.99
CA LEU A 123 3.98 -10.88 11.54
C LEU A 123 4.64 -11.63 12.71
N GLU A 124 4.93 -12.91 12.48
CA GLU A 124 5.72 -13.73 13.41
C GLU A 124 7.07 -13.07 13.66
N LYS A 125 7.32 -12.71 14.92
CA LYS A 125 8.53 -12.01 15.34
C LYS A 125 9.64 -13.00 15.59
N GLU A 126 10.86 -12.61 15.25
CA GLU A 126 12.05 -13.30 15.71
C GLU A 126 12.13 -13.25 17.25
N ALA A 127 12.95 -14.14 17.83
CA ALA A 127 13.15 -14.16 19.27
C ALA A 127 13.62 -12.79 19.78
N PRO A 128 13.24 -12.39 21.01
CA PRO A 128 13.66 -11.12 21.59
C PRO A 128 15.18 -10.94 21.57
N TRP A 129 15.64 -9.72 21.28
CA TRP A 129 17.06 -9.39 21.27
C TRP A 129 17.73 -9.65 22.63
N GLU A 130 16.99 -9.40 23.72
CA GLU A 130 17.45 -9.63 25.07
C GLU A 130 16.59 -10.72 25.73
N LEU A 131 17.27 -11.77 26.21
CA LEU A 131 16.67 -12.81 27.03
C LEU A 131 16.95 -12.51 28.51
N GLU A 132 16.08 -12.99 29.39
CA GLU A 132 16.25 -12.91 30.84
C GLU A 132 17.55 -13.63 31.27
N TYR A 133 17.87 -14.75 30.61
CA TYR A 133 19.12 -15.46 30.77
C TYR A 133 20.19 -14.89 29.84
N ARG A 134 21.12 -14.11 30.38
CA ARG A 134 22.28 -13.62 29.65
C ARG A 134 23.51 -14.44 29.99
N PRO A 135 24.39 -14.70 29.02
CA PRO A 135 25.70 -15.24 29.33
C PRO A 135 26.48 -14.24 30.21
N PRO A 136 27.41 -14.71 31.05
CA PRO A 136 28.20 -13.84 31.91
C PRO A 136 29.04 -12.85 31.07
N PRO A 137 29.46 -11.70 31.62
CA PRO A 137 30.27 -10.71 30.91
C PRO A 137 31.60 -11.24 30.35
N SER A 138 32.09 -12.34 30.90
CA SER A 138 33.30 -13.03 30.45
C SER A 138 33.06 -13.96 29.24
N TRP A 139 31.81 -14.18 28.83
CA TRP A 139 31.51 -15.00 27.66
C TRP A 139 31.75 -14.24 26.35
N PRO A 140 32.34 -14.87 25.32
CA PRO A 140 32.92 -16.22 25.30
C PRO A 140 34.37 -16.29 25.80
N ASN A 141 34.63 -17.15 26.80
CA ASN A 141 35.97 -17.31 27.40
C ASN A 141 36.92 -18.13 26.53
N GLU A 142 36.46 -19.27 26.05
CA GLU A 142 37.30 -20.23 25.33
C GLU A 142 37.13 -20.11 23.81
N GLY A 143 35.96 -19.67 23.32
CA GLY A 143 35.69 -19.62 21.87
C GLY A 143 35.54 -21.01 21.21
N LEU A 144 35.34 -22.07 22.00
CA LEU A 144 34.99 -23.39 21.51
C LEU A 144 33.57 -23.36 20.91
N ILE A 145 33.42 -23.78 19.65
CA ILE A 145 32.10 -23.92 19.00
C ILE A 145 31.85 -25.41 18.76
N SER A 146 30.73 -25.91 19.25
CA SER A 146 30.29 -27.30 19.03
C SER A 146 28.92 -27.34 18.37
N PHE A 147 28.84 -28.04 17.25
CA PHE A 147 27.59 -28.41 16.59
C PHE A 147 27.27 -29.84 17.00
N ILE A 148 26.13 -30.04 17.64
CA ILE A 148 25.68 -31.36 18.09
C ILE A 148 24.30 -31.61 17.50
N ASN A 149 24.19 -32.60 16.63
CA ASN A 149 22.94 -32.98 15.97
C ASN A 149 22.17 -31.80 15.35
N VAL A 150 22.90 -30.89 14.70
CA VAL A 150 22.29 -29.69 14.13
C VAL A 150 21.59 -30.04 12.82
N ASN A 151 20.33 -29.64 12.74
CA ASN A 151 19.45 -29.81 11.59
C ASN A 151 18.92 -28.44 11.18
N PHE A 152 18.90 -28.14 9.88
CA PHE A 152 18.46 -26.84 9.38
C PHE A 152 17.59 -26.98 8.13
N ARG A 153 16.54 -26.16 8.07
CA ARG A 153 15.66 -25.96 6.91
C ARG A 153 15.36 -24.48 6.77
N HIS A 154 15.30 -23.99 5.52
CA HIS A 154 14.99 -22.59 5.24
C HIS A 154 13.51 -22.24 5.45
N LYS A 155 12.62 -23.19 5.17
CA LYS A 155 11.19 -23.06 5.41
C LYS A 155 10.73 -24.20 6.29
N SER A 156 9.75 -23.95 7.14
CA SER A 156 9.19 -24.93 8.07
C SER A 156 8.63 -26.17 7.37
N ASP A 157 8.15 -26.03 6.14
CA ASP A 157 7.59 -27.09 5.28
C ASP A 157 8.63 -27.75 4.35
N GLY A 158 9.76 -27.11 4.09
CA GLY A 158 10.78 -27.56 3.13
C GLY A 158 11.60 -28.77 3.61
N PRO A 159 12.39 -29.42 2.74
CA PRO A 159 13.29 -30.49 3.19
C PRO A 159 14.40 -29.96 4.10
N LEU A 160 14.93 -30.81 4.98
CA LEU A 160 16.15 -30.50 5.73
C LEU A 160 17.34 -30.39 4.77
N VAL A 161 18.05 -29.27 4.83
CA VAL A 161 19.26 -28.99 4.04
C VAL A 161 20.49 -29.47 4.79
N LEU A 162 20.60 -29.13 6.07
CA LEU A 162 21.60 -29.71 6.97
C LEU A 162 20.95 -30.81 7.78
N LYS A 163 21.59 -31.99 7.82
CA LYS A 163 21.10 -33.18 8.50
C LYS A 163 22.19 -33.74 9.40
N ASN A 164 21.89 -33.89 10.69
CA ASN A 164 22.74 -34.53 11.68
C ASN A 164 24.19 -34.02 11.67
N VAL A 165 24.37 -32.69 11.67
CA VAL A 165 25.72 -32.10 11.62
C VAL A 165 26.36 -32.19 13.00
N TYR A 166 27.54 -32.79 13.05
CA TYR A 166 28.43 -32.84 14.22
C TYR A 166 29.77 -32.21 13.86
N ALA A 167 30.19 -31.20 14.62
CA ALA A 167 31.48 -30.54 14.40
C ALA A 167 31.98 -29.90 15.69
N TYR A 168 33.30 -29.91 15.88
CA TYR A 168 33.97 -29.28 17.01
C TYR A 168 35.07 -28.35 16.48
N ILE A 169 34.93 -27.06 16.73
CA ILE A 169 35.88 -26.03 16.31
C ILE A 169 36.59 -25.55 17.56
N HIS A 170 37.85 -25.95 17.69
CA HIS A 170 38.68 -25.59 18.83
C HIS A 170 39.13 -24.13 18.80
N PRO A 171 39.39 -23.53 19.98
CA PRO A 171 39.91 -22.17 20.09
C PRO A 171 41.17 -21.96 19.24
N GLY A 172 41.25 -20.82 18.54
CA GLY A 172 42.45 -20.43 17.78
C GLY A 172 42.70 -21.18 16.47
N ARG A 173 41.85 -22.15 16.08
CA ARG A 173 41.90 -22.73 14.73
C ARG A 173 41.29 -21.77 13.71
N LYS A 174 42.01 -21.54 12.62
CA LYS A 174 41.58 -20.77 11.44
C LYS A 174 41.38 -21.69 10.26
#